data_AF-A0A7S0FDP2-F1
#
_entry.id   AF-A0A7S0FDP2-F1
#
_cell.length_a   1.000
_cell.length_b   1.000
_cell.length_c   1.000
_cell.angle_alpha   90.00
_cell.angle_beta   90.00
_cell.angle_gamma   90.00
#
_symmetry.space_group_name_H-M   'P 1'
#
loop_
_entity.id
_entity.type
_entity.pdbx_description
1 polymer ?
#
loop_
_entity_poly.entity_id
_entity_poly.type
_entity_poly.pdbx_seq_one_letter_code
_entity_poly.pdbx_strand_id
1 'polypeptide(L)'
;FKTLEKSYLLRVRGKIIERPQHMLMRVACGIHSGDASAAIETYDLMSRRYFTHATPTLFNAGTPAPQMSSCFLLTMQSDSIEGIYSTLKQCALISKSAGGIGVAISNIRAKGSYIRGTNGYSNGLVPMLRNFNETARYVDQGGGKR
;
A
#
# COMPACT_ATOMS: atom_id res chain seq x y z
N PHE A 1 -6.31 -12.57 -20.01
CA PHE A 1 -6.74 -13.71 -19.15
C PHE A 1 -5.65 -14.12 -18.16
N LYS A 2 -4.42 -14.42 -18.62
CA LYS A 2 -3.32 -14.90 -17.75
C LYS A 2 -2.94 -13.97 -16.59
N THR A 3 -3.06 -12.66 -16.74
CA THR A 3 -2.78 -11.69 -15.66
C THR A 3 -3.73 -11.86 -14.47
N LEU A 4 -5.03 -12.07 -14.72
CA LEU A 4 -6.01 -12.27 -13.66
C LEU A 4 -5.73 -13.57 -12.89
N GLU A 5 -5.46 -14.67 -13.61
CA GLU A 5 -5.11 -15.96 -13.02
C GLU A 5 -3.83 -15.88 -12.17
N LYS A 6 -2.84 -15.10 -12.62
CA LYS A 6 -1.55 -14.98 -11.95
C LYS A 6 -1.69 -14.34 -10.56
N SER A 7 -2.42 -13.21 -10.47
CA SER A 7 -2.31 -12.33 -9.29
C SER A 7 -3.64 -11.88 -8.67
N TYR A 8 -4.78 -11.92 -9.39
CA TYR A 8 -6.02 -11.26 -8.94
C TYR A 8 -7.07 -12.21 -8.38
N LEU A 9 -7.15 -13.42 -8.91
CA LEU A 9 -8.14 -14.40 -8.47
C LEU A 9 -7.68 -15.07 -7.18
N LEU A 10 -8.53 -15.09 -6.16
CA LEU A 10 -8.18 -15.70 -4.87
C LEU A 10 -7.83 -17.19 -5.02
N ARG A 11 -6.88 -17.62 -4.19
CA ARG A 11 -6.38 -19.00 -4.17
C ARG A 11 -6.51 -19.62 -2.79
N VAL A 12 -6.89 -20.89 -2.75
CA VAL A 12 -6.87 -21.72 -1.55
C VAL A 12 -5.97 -22.91 -1.83
N ARG A 13 -4.94 -23.11 -1.00
CA ARG A 13 -3.94 -24.18 -1.18
C ARG A 13 -3.35 -24.20 -2.60
N GLY A 14 -3.02 -23.01 -3.12
CA GLY A 14 -2.41 -22.82 -4.46
C GLY A 14 -3.38 -22.89 -5.64
N LYS A 15 -4.60 -23.38 -5.46
CA LYS A 15 -5.62 -23.50 -6.52
C LYS A 15 -6.51 -22.27 -6.57
N ILE A 16 -6.80 -21.80 -7.79
CA ILE A 16 -7.71 -20.66 -8.02
C ILE A 16 -9.14 -21.10 -7.65
N ILE A 17 -9.82 -20.31 -6.81
CA ILE A 17 -11.21 -20.56 -6.40
C ILE A 17 -12.19 -19.55 -7.02
N GLU A 18 -11.69 -18.44 -7.57
CA GLU A 18 -12.51 -17.41 -8.20
C GLU A 18 -12.49 -17.52 -9.73
N ARG A 19 -13.66 -17.39 -10.35
CA ARG A 19 -13.76 -16.97 -11.75
C ARG A 19 -13.64 -15.45 -11.81
N PRO A 20 -13.29 -14.85 -12.96
CA PRO A 20 -13.29 -13.38 -13.10
C PRO A 20 -14.59 -12.72 -12.62
N GLN A 21 -15.75 -13.32 -12.93
CA GLN A 21 -17.05 -12.79 -12.47
C GLN A 21 -17.23 -12.87 -10.95
N HIS A 22 -16.69 -13.90 -10.28
CA HIS A 22 -16.73 -13.99 -8.82
C HIS A 22 -15.91 -12.86 -8.18
N MET A 23 -14.73 -12.57 -8.74
CA MET A 23 -13.89 -11.46 -8.28
C MET A 23 -14.61 -10.11 -8.46
N LEU A 24 -15.22 -9.86 -9.62
CA LEU A 24 -15.95 -8.61 -9.88
C LEU A 24 -17.14 -8.45 -8.92
N MET A 25 -17.91 -9.51 -8.68
CA MET A 25 -19.02 -9.47 -7.73
C MET A 25 -18.54 -9.28 -6.30
N ARG A 26 -17.47 -9.98 -5.88
CA ARG A 26 -16.85 -9.77 -4.55
C ARG A 26 -16.45 -8.30 -4.36
N VAL A 27 -15.84 -7.69 -5.38
CA VAL A 27 -15.44 -6.27 -5.34
C VAL A 27 -16.66 -5.37 -5.21
N ALA A 28 -17.69 -5.58 -6.03
CA ALA A 28 -18.92 -4.78 -5.98
C ALA A 28 -19.61 -4.89 -4.61
N CYS A 29 -19.79 -6.11 -4.08
CA CYS A 29 -20.35 -6.32 -2.75
C CYS A 29 -19.47 -5.72 -1.65
N GLY A 30 -18.14 -5.82 -1.78
CA GLY A 30 -17.19 -5.26 -0.81
C GLY A 30 -17.22 -3.74 -0.75
N ILE A 31 -17.52 -3.06 -1.87
CA ILE A 31 -17.66 -1.60 -1.92
C ILE A 31 -19.01 -1.16 -1.33
N HIS A 32 -20.10 -1.84 -1.70
CA HIS A 32 -21.46 -1.38 -1.41
C HIS A 32 -22.10 -1.98 -0.15
N SER A 33 -21.43 -2.94 0.51
CA SER A 33 -21.68 -3.40 1.90
C SER A 33 -23.14 -3.41 2.35
N GLY A 34 -23.99 -4.22 1.70
CA GLY A 34 -25.40 -4.42 2.07
C GLY A 34 -26.39 -3.78 1.11
N ASP A 35 -25.97 -2.84 0.27
CA ASP A 35 -26.78 -2.33 -0.85
C ASP A 35 -26.65 -3.25 -2.06
N ALA A 36 -27.63 -4.14 -2.23
CA ALA A 36 -27.65 -5.10 -3.33
C ALA A 36 -27.86 -4.43 -4.70
N SER A 37 -28.64 -3.35 -4.77
CA SER A 37 -28.94 -2.66 -6.02
C SER A 37 -27.69 -1.99 -6.58
N ALA A 38 -26.97 -1.24 -5.73
CA ALA A 38 -25.72 -0.58 -6.12
C ALA A 38 -24.60 -1.60 -6.45
N ALA A 39 -24.55 -2.73 -5.73
CA ALA A 39 -23.62 -3.82 -6.03
C ALA A 39 -23.88 -4.44 -7.41
N ILE A 40 -25.14 -4.69 -7.76
CA ILE A 40 -25.51 -5.25 -9.07
C ILE A 40 -25.16 -4.27 -10.19
N GLU A 41 -25.48 -2.98 -10.03
CA GLU A 41 -25.13 -1.93 -10.99
C GLU A 41 -23.62 -1.87 -11.23
N THR A 42 -22.84 -1.83 -10.15
CA THR A 42 -21.37 -1.79 -10.21
C THR A 42 -20.80 -3.03 -10.89
N TYR A 43 -21.33 -4.22 -10.57
CA TYR A 43 -20.95 -5.46 -11.22
C TYR A 43 -21.24 -5.44 -12.73
N ASP A 44 -22.43 -4.96 -13.15
CA ASP A 44 -22.81 -4.92 -14.57
C ASP A 44 -21.86 -3.99 -15.36
N LEU A 45 -21.59 -2.80 -14.82
CA LEU A 45 -20.66 -1.84 -15.43
C LEU A 45 -19.22 -2.39 -15.50
N MET A 46 -18.71 -3.00 -14.43
CA MET A 46 -17.37 -3.59 -14.42
C MET A 46 -17.25 -4.83 -15.34
N SER A 47 -18.26 -5.71 -15.34
CA SER A 47 -18.25 -6.94 -16.14
C SER A 47 -18.36 -6.67 -17.64
N ARG A 48 -19.05 -5.59 -18.03
CA ARG A 48 -19.08 -5.03 -19.39
C ARG A 48 -17.88 -4.13 -19.71
N ARG A 49 -16.95 -3.95 -18.76
CA ARG A 49 -15.67 -3.24 -18.91
C ARG A 49 -15.82 -1.73 -19.16
N TYR A 50 -16.88 -1.10 -18.64
CA TYR A 50 -17.02 0.35 -18.67
C TYR A 50 -15.96 1.04 -17.80
N PHE A 51 -15.62 0.42 -16.67
CA PHE A 51 -14.52 0.86 -15.80
C PHE A 51 -13.92 -0.32 -15.03
N THR A 52 -12.84 -0.07 -14.30
CA THR A 52 -12.27 -1.00 -13.33
C THR A 52 -11.72 -0.24 -12.13
N HIS A 53 -11.66 -0.90 -10.97
CA HIS A 53 -11.01 -0.34 -9.79
C HIS A 53 -9.51 -0.65 -9.79
N ALA A 54 -8.76 0.08 -8.96
CA ALA A 54 -7.33 -0.13 -8.79
C ALA A 54 -7.02 -1.53 -8.22
N THR A 55 -5.80 -2.00 -8.45
CA THR A 55 -5.34 -3.33 -8.03
C THR A 55 -5.59 -3.64 -6.55
N PRO A 56 -5.31 -2.76 -5.57
CA PRO A 56 -5.59 -3.05 -4.16
C PRO A 56 -7.08 -3.27 -3.88
N THR A 57 -7.96 -2.53 -4.54
CA THR A 57 -9.42 -2.74 -4.45
C THR A 57 -9.79 -4.12 -4.99
N LEU A 58 -9.27 -4.52 -6.15
CA LEU A 58 -9.53 -5.84 -6.73
C LEU A 58 -9.02 -7.00 -5.85
N PHE A 59 -7.87 -6.81 -5.21
CA PHE A 59 -7.28 -7.81 -4.30
C PHE A 59 -8.04 -7.94 -2.98
N ASN A 60 -8.45 -6.82 -2.38
CA ASN A 60 -8.78 -6.80 -0.96
C ASN A 60 -10.26 -6.50 -0.66
N ALA A 61 -11.04 -5.97 -1.61
CA ALA A 61 -12.47 -5.76 -1.40
C ALA A 61 -13.18 -7.08 -1.03
N GLY A 62 -14.03 -7.05 -0.01
CA GLY A 62 -14.73 -8.24 0.50
C GLY A 62 -13.84 -9.25 1.25
N THR A 63 -12.60 -8.89 1.61
CA THR A 63 -11.69 -9.73 2.42
C THR A 63 -11.63 -9.23 3.87
N PRO A 64 -11.12 -10.03 4.84
CA PRO A 64 -11.09 -9.64 6.26
C PRO A 64 -10.29 -8.38 6.59
N ALA A 65 -9.30 -8.02 5.77
CA ALA A 65 -8.48 -6.81 5.94
C ALA A 65 -8.50 -5.98 4.64
N PRO A 66 -9.60 -5.26 4.36
CA PRO A 66 -9.85 -4.64 3.06
C PRO A 66 -9.10 -3.31 2.89
N GLN A 67 -7.78 -3.37 2.77
CA GLN A 67 -7.00 -2.20 2.35
C GLN A 67 -7.21 -2.00 0.85
N MET A 68 -7.95 -0.96 0.46
CA MET A 68 -8.33 -0.74 -0.95
C MET A 68 -7.61 0.45 -1.60
N SER A 69 -6.84 1.22 -0.84
CA SER A 69 -6.19 2.45 -1.30
C SER A 69 -4.79 2.19 -1.85
N SER A 70 -4.46 2.77 -3.00
CA SER A 70 -3.18 2.51 -3.66
C SER A 70 -2.03 3.39 -3.19
N CYS A 71 -2.29 4.68 -2.94
CA CYS A 71 -1.24 5.68 -2.77
C CYS A 71 -1.39 6.42 -1.45
N PHE A 72 -0.27 6.66 -0.77
CA PHE A 72 -0.18 7.35 0.50
C PHE A 72 0.86 8.46 0.39
N LEU A 73 0.51 9.64 0.89
CA LEU A 73 1.41 10.76 1.03
C LEU A 73 1.66 11.00 2.50
N LEU A 74 2.93 11.01 2.88
CA LEU A 74 3.37 11.23 4.25
C LEU A 74 4.30 12.44 4.29
N THR A 75 4.27 13.15 5.42
CA THR A 75 5.27 14.14 5.77
C THR A 75 6.08 13.57 6.92
N MET A 76 7.39 13.74 6.84
CA MET A 76 8.29 13.39 7.93
C MET A 76 7.84 14.12 9.22
N GLN A 77 7.60 13.35 10.29
CA GLN A 77 6.91 13.88 11.48
C GLN A 77 7.71 14.97 12.21
N SER A 78 9.02 14.82 12.34
CA SER A 78 9.89 15.85 12.91
C SER A 78 11.36 15.59 12.53
N ASP A 79 12.17 16.64 12.63
CA ASP A 79 13.63 16.59 12.50
C ASP A 79 14.30 16.04 13.77
N SER A 80 13.97 14.79 14.09
CA SER A 80 14.48 14.06 15.26
C SER A 80 14.55 12.56 14.94
N ILE A 81 15.36 11.81 15.70
CA ILE A 81 15.43 10.34 15.55
C ILE A 81 14.05 9.71 15.79
N GLU A 82 13.33 10.14 16.83
CA GLU A 82 11.96 9.68 17.12
C GLU A 82 11.02 9.89 15.92
N GLY A 83 11.04 11.10 15.34
CA GLY A 83 10.21 11.44 14.18
C GLY A 83 10.56 10.64 12.93
N ILE A 84 11.86 10.47 12.67
CA ILE A 84 12.38 9.69 11.55
C ILE A 84 11.94 8.22 11.64
N TYR A 85 12.14 7.58 12.80
CA TYR A 85 11.79 6.18 12.98
C TYR A 85 10.28 5.94 13.09
N SER A 86 9.51 6.90 13.62
CA SER A 86 8.05 6.87 13.60
C SER A 86 7.51 6.91 12.16
N THR A 87 8.06 7.81 11.33
CA THR A 87 7.73 7.90 9.89
C THR A 87 8.13 6.62 9.15
N LEU A 88 9.32 6.06 9.44
CA LEU A 88 9.79 4.81 8.87
C LEU A 88 8.87 3.62 9.23
N LYS A 89 8.43 3.54 10.49
CA LYS A 89 7.45 2.54 10.95
C LYS A 89 6.12 2.66 10.18
N GLN A 90 5.60 3.87 9.99
CA GLN A 90 4.40 4.09 9.18
C GLN A 90 4.61 3.61 7.74
N CYS A 91 5.76 3.92 7.14
CA CYS A 91 6.09 3.45 5.80
C CYS A 91 6.11 1.92 5.71
N ALA A 92 6.71 1.24 6.69
CA ALA A 92 6.73 -0.21 6.76
C ALA A 92 5.32 -0.81 6.87
N LEU A 93 4.44 -0.22 7.70
CA LEU A 93 3.06 -0.71 7.85
C LEU A 93 2.22 -0.53 6.58
N ILE A 94 2.40 0.58 5.86
CA ILE A 94 1.71 0.84 4.58
C ILE A 94 2.27 -0.06 3.48
N SER A 95 3.59 -0.24 3.43
CA SER A 95 4.25 -1.10 2.44
C SER A 95 3.83 -2.57 2.61
N LYS A 96 3.67 -3.04 3.86
CA LYS A 96 3.14 -4.39 4.18
C LYS A 96 1.78 -4.65 3.51
N SER A 97 0.92 -3.64 3.39
CA SER A 97 -0.40 -3.75 2.76
C SER A 97 -0.40 -3.40 1.26
N ALA A 98 0.78 -3.40 0.63
CA ALA A 98 1.00 -3.09 -0.78
C ALA A 98 0.65 -1.64 -1.21
N GLY A 99 0.64 -0.70 -0.27
CA GLY A 99 0.49 0.72 -0.58
C GLY A 99 1.77 1.35 -1.13
N GLY A 100 1.64 2.16 -2.18
CA GLY A 100 2.69 3.05 -2.66
C GLY A 100 2.80 4.30 -1.78
N ILE A 101 4.01 4.82 -1.59
CA ILE A 101 4.28 5.88 -0.62
C ILE A 101 5.10 6.99 -1.27
N GLY A 102 4.64 8.23 -1.14
CA GLY A 102 5.44 9.44 -1.30
C GLY A 102 5.71 10.08 0.06
N VAL A 103 6.96 10.41 0.36
CA VAL A 103 7.34 11.02 1.65
C VAL A 103 8.01 12.37 1.42
N ALA A 104 7.46 13.43 1.99
CA ALA A 104 8.11 14.74 2.07
C ALA A 104 9.13 14.75 3.22
N ILE A 105 10.39 15.03 2.89
CA ILE A 105 11.53 14.99 3.83
C ILE A 105 12.26 16.34 3.97
N SER A 106 11.68 17.41 3.42
CA SER A 106 12.30 18.74 3.34
C SER A 106 12.55 19.40 4.70
N ASN A 107 11.88 18.93 5.76
CA ASN A 107 12.08 19.40 7.12
C ASN A 107 13.27 18.75 7.85
N ILE A 108 13.96 17.76 7.26
CA ILE A 108 15.15 17.16 7.86
C ILE A 108 16.38 18.02 7.62
N ARG A 109 17.18 18.23 8.67
CA ARG A 109 18.40 19.05 8.61
C ARG A 109 19.46 18.48 7.65
N ALA A 110 20.22 19.38 7.03
CA ALA A 110 21.29 19.04 6.09
C ALA A 110 22.53 18.43 6.77
N LYS A 111 23.47 17.95 5.96
CA LYS A 111 24.79 17.48 6.43
C LYS A 111 25.56 18.66 7.04
N GLY A 112 26.21 18.43 8.17
CA GLY A 112 26.96 19.46 8.90
C GLY A 112 26.10 20.36 9.79
N SER A 113 24.77 20.18 9.83
CA SER A 113 23.92 20.90 10.78
C SER A 113 24.17 20.44 12.22
N TYR A 114 24.27 21.39 13.15
CA TYR A 114 24.54 21.12 14.56
C TYR A 114 23.42 20.30 15.25
N ILE A 115 23.80 19.41 16.16
CA ILE A 115 22.90 18.60 16.99
C ILE A 115 23.17 18.91 18.46
N ARG A 116 22.28 19.73 19.05
CA ARG A 116 22.39 20.18 20.45
C ARG A 116 22.47 19.02 21.45
N GLY A 117 21.69 17.95 21.26
CA GLY A 117 21.57 16.87 22.24
C GLY A 117 22.81 15.97 22.37
N THR A 118 23.61 15.85 21.31
CA THR A 118 24.81 14.98 21.29
C THR A 118 26.10 15.77 21.10
N ASN A 119 26.01 17.10 21.01
CA ASN A 119 27.11 18.00 20.65
C ASN A 119 27.85 17.59 19.36
N GLY A 120 27.12 16.99 18.42
CA GLY A 120 27.64 16.48 17.15
C GLY A 120 27.07 17.23 15.95
N TYR A 121 27.35 16.68 14.76
CA TYR A 121 26.87 17.22 13.49
C TYR A 121 26.11 16.15 12.70
N SER A 122 25.08 16.57 11.98
CA SER A 122 24.25 15.68 11.15
C SER A 122 25.03 15.13 9.96
N ASN A 123 24.78 13.86 9.62
CA ASN A 123 25.27 13.25 8.38
C ASN A 123 24.36 13.55 7.17
N GLY A 124 23.25 14.29 7.37
CA GLY A 124 22.31 14.71 6.35
C GLY A 124 21.36 13.61 5.87
N LEU A 125 20.74 13.83 4.71
CA LEU A 125 19.67 12.98 4.18
C LEU A 125 20.14 11.60 3.72
N VAL A 126 21.34 11.49 3.13
CA VAL A 126 21.76 10.26 2.44
C VAL A 126 21.78 9.03 3.37
N PRO A 127 22.37 9.08 4.58
CA PRO A 127 22.32 7.93 5.49
C PRO A 127 20.90 7.60 5.98
N MET A 128 20.07 8.62 6.22
CA MET A 128 18.66 8.42 6.57
C MET A 128 17.93 7.67 5.45
N LEU A 129 18.08 8.13 4.20
CA LEU A 129 17.44 7.52 3.03
C LEU A 129 17.90 6.08 2.77
N ARG A 130 19.15 5.73 3.12
CA ARG A 130 19.61 4.33 3.09
C ARG A 130 18.78 3.44 4.02
N ASN A 131 18.41 3.90 5.22
CA ASN A 131 17.54 3.14 6.13
C ASN A 131 16.12 2.95 5.55
N PHE A 132 15.58 3.97 4.89
CA PHE A 132 14.29 3.86 4.19
C PHE A 132 14.38 2.86 3.02
N ASN A 133 15.47 2.89 2.26
CA ASN A 133 15.71 1.94 1.16
C ASN A 133 15.77 0.50 1.66
N GLU A 134 16.56 0.22 2.70
CA GLU A 134 16.65 -1.13 3.25
C GLU A 134 15.33 -1.60 3.84
N THR A 135 14.57 -0.71 4.48
CA THR A 135 13.22 -1.03 4.95
C THR A 135 12.26 -1.36 3.80
N ALA A 136 12.32 -0.60 2.70
CA ALA A 136 11.50 -0.87 1.52
C ALA A 136 11.84 -2.21 0.85
N ARG A 137 13.11 -2.64 0.90
CA ARG A 137 13.54 -3.96 0.42
C ARG A 137 13.13 -5.09 1.36
N TYR A 138 13.17 -4.84 2.67
CA TYR A 138 12.80 -5.81 3.68
C TYR A 138 11.29 -6.09 3.70
N VAL A 139 10.48 -5.03 3.65
CA VAL A 139 9.02 -5.13 3.59
C VAL A 139 8.60 -5.35 2.14
N ASP A 140 8.96 -6.50 1.60
CA ASP A 140 8.43 -6.95 0.31
C ASP A 140 6.97 -7.35 0.49
N GLN A 141 6.07 -6.74 -0.27
CA GLN A 141 4.59 -6.72 -0.17
C GLN A 141 3.93 -8.09 0.04
N GLY A 142 4.10 -8.69 1.22
CA GLY A 142 3.63 -10.03 1.53
C GLY A 142 4.28 -11.15 0.71
N GLY A 143 5.54 -10.99 0.28
CA GLY A 143 6.31 -12.02 -0.43
C GLY A 143 6.09 -12.05 -1.95
N GLY A 144 6.48 -10.98 -2.66
CA GLY A 144 6.50 -10.98 -4.12
C GLY A 144 5.14 -10.79 -4.80
N LYS A 145 4.23 -9.98 -4.24
CA LYS A 145 3.00 -9.57 -4.96
C LYS A 145 3.24 -8.58 -6.11
N ARG A 146 4.49 -8.36 -6.51
CA ARG A 146 4.90 -7.76 -7.79
C ARG A 146 5.45 -8.83 -8.72
#